data_AF-A0A0U5INK4-F1
#
_entry.id   AF-A0A0U5INK4-F1
#
_cell.length_a   1.000
_cell.length_b   1.000
_cell.length_c   1.000
_cell.angle_alpha   90.00
_cell.angle_beta   90.00
_cell.angle_gamma   90.00
#
_symmetry.space_group_name_H-M   'P 1'
#
loop_
_entity.id
_entity.type
_entity.pdbx_description
1 polymer ?
#
loop_
_entity_poly.entity_id
_entity_poly.type
_entity_poly.pdbx_seq_one_letter_code
_entity_poly.pdbx_strand_id
1 'polypeptide(L)'
;MLCYLFYVGFDWPGIHTCVITCFYVALSSVAETLHKLTLRLIGCFIGAVLSYAVIIFGFPHMHSVGDLALVIAPLSFFAAWIATGSERLSYIGLQIALCFFLATLHGFGPSFDLTIARDRIIGVVIGNLAIAVLFVSLWPVSAEGKVRAHFRAALERVRDLLGASAGRAAIARVGDRFNTELSAADSTLDLLSFEPRRIRPRPERQAAARRLLALCESLYLTAAMLAQQRVVDDATPALSDAVADELRRCDQARADILTDFLDWMRVTGTDARAASSSDDQPCPHAALRSHPQSGSAAAPFPDRSSLPDCPASDLTHLLDERERLYRAFDALLADLFAEARHAR
;
A
#
# COMPACT_ATOMS: atom_id res chain seq x y z
N MET A 1 3.65 -25.21 13.24
CA MET A 1 3.36 -26.30 14.19
C MET A 1 1.93 -26.84 14.05
N LEU A 2 0.88 -26.02 13.99
CA LEU A 2 -0.51 -26.50 13.76
C LEU A 2 -0.71 -27.22 12.40
N CYS A 3 -0.19 -26.68 11.29
CA CYS A 3 -0.24 -27.34 9.96
C CYS A 3 0.53 -28.69 9.95
N TYR A 4 1.57 -28.81 10.78
CA TYR A 4 2.38 -30.03 10.94
C TYR A 4 1.64 -31.09 11.78
N LEU A 5 0.95 -30.66 12.86
CA LEU A 5 0.08 -31.53 13.66
C LEU A 5 -1.11 -32.07 12.85
N PHE A 6 -1.70 -31.27 11.97
CA PHE A 6 -2.74 -31.74 11.03
C PHE A 6 -2.17 -32.72 9.97
N TYR A 7 -0.97 -32.45 9.44
CA TYR A 7 -0.28 -33.34 8.50
C TYR A 7 0.03 -34.71 9.12
N VAL A 8 0.55 -34.75 10.35
CA VAL A 8 0.85 -36.00 11.06
C VAL A 8 -0.41 -36.69 11.59
N GLY A 9 -1.45 -35.92 11.95
CA GLY A 9 -2.68 -36.47 12.53
C GLY A 9 -3.65 -37.14 11.55
N PHE A 10 -3.59 -36.79 10.25
CA PHE A 10 -4.47 -37.35 9.20
C PHE A 10 -3.80 -38.38 8.28
N ASP A 11 -2.51 -38.68 8.49
CA ASP A 11 -1.73 -39.71 7.76
C ASP A 11 -1.94 -39.71 6.22
N TRP A 12 -1.96 -38.51 5.62
CA TRP A 12 -2.19 -38.32 4.18
C TRP A 12 -0.95 -37.68 3.53
N PRO A 13 -0.06 -38.49 2.91
CA PRO A 13 1.24 -38.05 2.38
C PRO A 13 1.17 -36.96 1.29
N GLY A 14 0.03 -36.82 0.60
CA GLY A 14 -0.18 -35.84 -0.47
C GLY A 14 -0.32 -34.38 0.00
N ILE A 15 -0.49 -34.12 1.31
CA ILE A 15 -0.81 -32.79 1.84
C ILE A 15 0.44 -31.93 2.11
N HIS A 16 1.64 -32.32 1.68
CA HIS A 16 2.86 -31.48 1.82
C HIS A 16 2.69 -30.03 1.32
N THR A 17 1.81 -29.81 0.34
CA THR A 17 1.48 -28.48 -0.16
C THR A 17 0.90 -27.55 0.92
N CYS A 18 0.19 -28.09 1.93
CA CYS A 18 -0.30 -27.35 3.09
C CYS A 18 0.84 -26.66 3.85
N VAL A 19 1.94 -27.36 4.10
CA VAL A 19 3.09 -26.80 4.84
C VAL A 19 3.76 -25.68 4.03
N ILE A 20 3.92 -25.88 2.72
CA ILE A 20 4.44 -24.86 1.80
C ILE A 20 3.49 -23.65 1.74
N THR A 21 2.17 -23.89 1.76
CA THR A 21 1.18 -22.82 1.79
C THR A 21 1.26 -21.97 3.06
N CYS A 22 1.44 -22.61 4.22
CA CYS A 22 1.60 -21.93 5.51
C CYS A 22 2.90 -21.11 5.57
N PHE A 23 3.98 -21.58 4.92
CA PHE A 23 5.26 -20.86 4.86
C PHE A 23 5.20 -19.63 3.93
N TYR A 24 4.63 -19.78 2.73
CA TYR A 24 4.57 -18.69 1.74
C TYR A 24 3.58 -17.57 2.10
N VAL A 25 2.62 -17.82 3.00
CA VAL A 25 1.52 -16.90 3.33
C VAL A 25 1.77 -16.13 4.64
N ALA A 26 2.95 -16.23 5.23
CA ALA A 26 3.35 -15.38 6.36
C ALA A 26 3.55 -13.92 5.89
N LEU A 27 2.45 -13.22 5.62
CA LEU A 27 2.42 -11.81 5.23
C LEU A 27 1.84 -10.93 6.35
N SER A 28 2.17 -9.64 6.28
CA SER A 28 2.02 -8.69 7.39
C SER A 28 0.58 -8.17 7.60
N SER A 29 -0.40 -8.53 6.76
CA SER A 29 -1.84 -8.28 7.04
C SER A 29 -2.77 -9.36 6.51
N VAL A 30 -3.93 -9.48 7.18
CA VAL A 30 -5.01 -10.44 6.88
C VAL A 30 -5.57 -10.25 5.47
N ALA A 31 -5.74 -9.00 5.01
CA ALA A 31 -6.31 -8.72 3.69
C ALA A 31 -5.37 -9.09 2.53
N GLU A 32 -4.08 -8.82 2.67
CA GLU A 32 -3.06 -9.23 1.70
C GLU A 32 -2.94 -10.75 1.64
N THR A 33 -3.02 -11.39 2.80
CA THR A 33 -3.12 -12.84 2.94
C THR A 33 -4.35 -13.39 2.20
N LEU A 34 -5.56 -12.85 2.42
CA LEU A 34 -6.77 -13.34 1.75
C LEU A 34 -6.74 -13.18 0.22
N HIS A 35 -6.19 -12.08 -0.29
CA HIS A 35 -5.99 -11.89 -1.72
C HIS A 35 -5.04 -12.96 -2.29
N LYS A 36 -3.86 -13.14 -1.68
CA LYS A 36 -2.87 -14.15 -2.13
C LYS A 36 -3.39 -15.59 -2.00
N LEU A 37 -4.22 -15.87 -1.00
CA LEU A 37 -4.91 -17.16 -0.85
C LEU A 37 -5.91 -17.42 -1.98
N THR A 38 -6.68 -16.41 -2.37
CA THR A 38 -7.64 -16.51 -3.48
C THR A 38 -6.92 -16.76 -4.81
N LEU A 39 -5.82 -16.04 -5.06
CA LEU A 39 -4.99 -16.25 -6.26
C LEU A 39 -4.42 -17.67 -6.30
N ARG A 40 -4.03 -18.23 -5.16
CA ARG A 40 -3.56 -19.62 -5.07
C ARG A 40 -4.65 -20.62 -5.44
N LEU A 41 -5.87 -20.40 -4.98
CA LEU A 41 -7.00 -21.27 -5.29
C LEU A 41 -7.31 -21.25 -6.78
N ILE A 42 -7.38 -20.06 -7.38
CA ILE A 42 -7.65 -19.89 -8.82
C ILE A 42 -6.54 -20.55 -9.66
N GLY A 43 -5.27 -20.26 -9.37
CA GLY A 43 -4.16 -20.81 -10.13
C GLY A 43 -4.04 -22.33 -9.99
N CYS A 44 -4.23 -22.88 -8.79
CA CYS A 44 -4.24 -24.33 -8.57
C CYS A 44 -5.42 -25.01 -9.28
N PHE A 45 -6.60 -24.39 -9.29
CA PHE A 45 -7.78 -24.93 -9.95
C PHE A 45 -7.57 -24.98 -11.48
N ILE A 46 -7.12 -23.88 -12.08
CA ILE A 46 -6.81 -23.83 -13.52
C ILE A 46 -5.70 -24.84 -13.87
N GLY A 47 -4.62 -24.86 -13.08
CA GLY A 47 -3.52 -25.81 -13.27
C GLY A 47 -3.97 -27.26 -13.23
N ALA A 48 -4.83 -27.63 -12.27
CA ALA A 48 -5.35 -28.99 -12.15
C ALA A 48 -6.30 -29.38 -13.29
N VAL A 49 -7.17 -28.46 -13.74
CA VAL A 49 -8.03 -28.71 -14.92
C VAL A 49 -7.17 -28.95 -16.16
N LEU A 50 -6.12 -28.16 -16.36
CA LEU A 50 -5.19 -28.35 -17.47
C LEU A 50 -4.42 -29.67 -17.35
N SER A 51 -3.99 -30.06 -16.14
CA SER A 51 -3.37 -31.37 -15.90
C SER A 51 -4.32 -32.51 -16.28
N TYR A 52 -5.58 -32.45 -15.86
CA TYR A 52 -6.57 -33.46 -16.22
C TYR A 52 -6.81 -33.52 -17.73
N ALA A 53 -6.90 -32.38 -18.40
CA ALA A 53 -7.03 -32.35 -19.86
C ALA A 53 -5.83 -33.03 -20.54
N VAL A 54 -4.60 -32.77 -20.08
CA VAL A 54 -3.40 -33.40 -20.64
C VAL A 54 -3.32 -34.89 -20.31
N ILE A 55 -3.67 -35.32 -19.10
CA ILE A 55 -3.65 -36.74 -18.72
C ILE A 55 -4.69 -37.54 -19.51
N ILE A 56 -5.91 -37.00 -19.66
CA ILE A 56 -7.03 -37.71 -20.29
C ILE A 56 -6.96 -37.67 -21.81
N PHE A 57 -6.60 -36.52 -22.41
CA PHE A 57 -6.62 -36.34 -23.87
C PHE A 57 -5.23 -36.27 -24.49
N GLY A 58 -4.23 -35.79 -23.76
CA GLY A 58 -2.87 -35.64 -24.26
C GLY A 58 -2.08 -36.95 -24.23
N PHE A 59 -1.82 -37.48 -23.03
CA PHE A 59 -0.97 -38.66 -22.81
C PHE A 59 -1.34 -39.90 -23.65
N PRO A 60 -2.62 -40.20 -23.92
CA PRO A 60 -2.96 -41.33 -24.79
C PRO A 60 -2.46 -41.21 -26.24
N HIS A 61 -2.15 -40.00 -26.71
CA HIS A 61 -1.73 -39.71 -28.09
C HIS A 61 -0.23 -39.37 -28.19
N MET A 62 0.51 -39.39 -27.08
CA MET A 62 1.94 -39.04 -27.06
C MET A 62 2.79 -40.28 -27.30
N HIS A 63 3.68 -40.21 -28.31
CA HIS A 63 4.59 -41.30 -28.66
C HIS A 63 6.06 -40.88 -28.63
N SER A 64 6.35 -39.58 -28.48
CA SER A 64 7.70 -39.02 -28.46
C SER A 64 7.87 -37.90 -27.43
N VAL A 65 9.13 -37.60 -27.11
CA VAL A 65 9.48 -36.43 -26.28
C VAL A 65 9.07 -35.11 -26.95
N GLY A 66 9.01 -35.09 -28.29
CA GLY A 66 8.53 -33.94 -29.05
C GLY A 66 7.05 -33.63 -28.78
N ASP A 67 6.21 -34.66 -28.67
CA ASP A 67 4.78 -34.50 -28.37
C ASP A 67 4.57 -33.94 -26.97
N LEU A 68 5.40 -34.39 -26.01
CA LEU A 68 5.40 -33.85 -24.66
C LEU A 68 5.81 -32.36 -24.65
N ALA A 69 6.85 -32.00 -25.40
CA ALA A 69 7.29 -30.61 -25.52
C ALA A 69 6.20 -29.72 -26.15
N LEU A 70 5.47 -30.22 -27.16
CA LEU A 70 4.36 -29.51 -27.80
C LEU A 70 3.19 -29.24 -26.87
N VAL A 71 2.99 -30.04 -25.82
CA VAL A 71 1.95 -29.81 -24.82
C VAL A 71 2.43 -28.93 -23.67
N ILE A 72 3.66 -29.15 -23.19
CA ILE A 72 4.23 -28.37 -22.09
C ILE A 72 4.52 -26.93 -22.51
N ALA A 73 5.07 -26.71 -23.70
CA ALA A 73 5.48 -25.38 -24.16
C ALA A 73 4.34 -24.35 -24.20
N PRO A 74 3.17 -24.60 -24.82
CA PRO A 74 2.08 -23.62 -24.86
C PRO A 74 1.51 -23.35 -23.46
N LEU A 75 1.43 -24.37 -22.60
CA LEU A 75 0.95 -24.19 -21.24
C LEU A 75 1.93 -23.38 -20.40
N SER A 76 3.23 -23.69 -20.51
CA SER A 76 4.30 -22.94 -19.84
C SER A 76 4.31 -21.50 -20.31
N PHE A 77 4.14 -21.27 -21.62
CA PHE A 77 4.03 -19.93 -22.19
C PHE A 77 2.82 -19.18 -21.63
N PHE A 78 1.64 -19.79 -21.57
CA PHE A 78 0.44 -19.18 -20.99
C PHE A 78 0.61 -18.86 -19.50
N ALA A 79 1.15 -19.80 -18.73
CA ALA A 79 1.42 -19.60 -17.31
C ALA A 79 2.46 -18.49 -17.08
N ALA A 80 3.53 -18.46 -17.88
CA ALA A 80 4.56 -17.43 -17.84
C ALA A 80 4.00 -16.06 -18.24
N TRP A 81 3.15 -15.99 -19.27
CA TRP A 81 2.50 -14.75 -19.70
C TRP A 81 1.67 -14.12 -18.58
N ILE A 82 0.87 -14.94 -17.88
CA ILE A 82 0.13 -14.48 -16.70
C ILE A 82 1.08 -14.08 -15.56
N ALA A 83 2.14 -14.86 -15.34
CA ALA A 83 3.13 -14.59 -14.31
C ALA A 83 3.89 -13.26 -14.53
N THR A 84 4.13 -12.87 -15.78
CA THR A 84 4.79 -11.62 -16.16
C THR A 84 3.84 -10.43 -16.30
N GLY A 85 2.54 -10.64 -16.10
CA GLY A 85 1.53 -9.58 -16.15
C GLY A 85 1.55 -8.67 -14.92
N SER A 86 0.37 -8.17 -14.53
CA SER A 86 0.25 -7.34 -13.32
C SER A 86 0.70 -8.08 -12.05
N GLU A 87 1.29 -7.38 -11.09
CA GLU A 87 1.69 -7.94 -9.78
C GLU A 87 0.52 -8.65 -9.07
N ARG A 88 -0.71 -8.16 -9.26
CA ARG A 88 -1.95 -8.74 -8.73
C ARG A 88 -2.29 -10.12 -9.30
N LEU A 89 -1.85 -10.43 -10.53
CA LEU A 89 -2.15 -11.69 -11.23
C LEU A 89 -0.94 -12.62 -11.35
N SER A 90 0.26 -12.10 -11.16
CA SER A 90 1.53 -12.84 -11.31
C SER A 90 1.52 -14.18 -10.55
N TYR A 91 0.95 -14.17 -9.35
CA TYR A 91 0.87 -15.36 -8.49
C TYR A 91 0.01 -16.48 -9.07
N ILE A 92 -1.02 -16.15 -9.87
CA ILE A 92 -1.88 -17.14 -10.54
C ILE A 92 -1.04 -17.93 -11.54
N GLY A 93 -0.26 -17.26 -12.38
CA GLY A 93 0.58 -17.88 -13.40
C GLY A 93 1.57 -18.87 -12.80
N LEU A 94 2.25 -18.48 -11.71
CA LEU A 94 3.16 -19.35 -10.98
C LEU A 94 2.44 -20.60 -10.42
N GLN A 95 1.24 -20.45 -9.88
CA GLN A 95 0.47 -21.55 -9.30
C GLN A 95 -0.08 -22.51 -10.37
N ILE A 96 -0.47 -21.99 -11.55
CA ILE A 96 -0.85 -22.80 -12.70
C ILE A 96 0.32 -23.70 -13.11
N ALA A 97 1.50 -23.10 -13.33
CA ALA A 97 2.70 -23.85 -13.74
C ALA A 97 3.09 -24.91 -12.72
N LEU A 98 3.19 -24.52 -11.43
CA LEU A 98 3.59 -25.45 -10.37
C LEU A 98 2.60 -26.60 -10.17
N CYS A 99 1.30 -26.32 -10.21
CA CYS A 99 0.28 -27.37 -10.11
C CYS A 99 0.35 -28.29 -11.31
N PHE A 100 0.48 -27.72 -12.51
CA PHE A 100 0.54 -28.48 -13.74
C PHE A 100 1.74 -29.43 -13.76
N PHE A 101 2.96 -28.90 -13.59
CA PHE A 101 4.18 -29.69 -13.67
C PHE A 101 4.26 -30.78 -12.60
N LEU A 102 3.79 -30.54 -11.37
CA LEU A 102 3.82 -31.60 -10.36
C LEU A 102 2.78 -32.70 -10.64
N ALA A 103 1.64 -32.37 -11.25
CA ALA A 103 0.66 -33.36 -11.62
C ALA A 103 1.06 -34.17 -12.86
N THR A 104 1.76 -33.57 -13.83
CA THR A 104 2.09 -34.21 -15.10
C THR A 104 3.54 -34.70 -15.24
N LEU A 105 4.50 -34.17 -14.45
CA LEU A 105 5.94 -34.44 -14.59
C LEU A 105 6.58 -35.00 -13.31
N HIS A 106 5.85 -35.76 -12.51
CA HIS A 106 6.39 -36.34 -11.26
C HIS A 106 7.16 -37.67 -11.44
N GLY A 107 7.27 -38.19 -12.67
CA GLY A 107 7.93 -39.46 -12.94
C GLY A 107 8.57 -39.51 -14.34
N PHE A 108 9.30 -40.58 -14.62
CA PHE A 108 10.04 -40.76 -15.89
C PHE A 108 9.18 -41.29 -17.06
N GLY A 109 7.85 -41.19 -16.98
CA GLY A 109 6.93 -41.64 -18.03
C GLY A 109 5.51 -41.07 -17.86
N PRO A 110 4.61 -41.30 -18.83
CA PRO A 110 3.23 -40.79 -18.79
C PRO A 110 2.49 -41.35 -17.56
N SER A 111 2.08 -40.46 -16.66
CA SER A 111 1.33 -40.81 -15.47
C SER A 111 -0.16 -40.57 -15.68
N PHE A 112 -0.96 -41.62 -15.51
CA PHE A 112 -2.43 -41.53 -15.54
C PHE A 112 -3.03 -41.30 -14.15
N ASP A 113 -2.19 -40.92 -13.18
CA ASP A 113 -2.60 -40.73 -11.81
C ASP A 113 -3.25 -39.35 -11.62
N LEU A 114 -4.58 -39.35 -11.59
CA LEU A 114 -5.40 -38.17 -11.32
C LEU A 114 -5.35 -37.76 -9.84
N THR A 115 -4.89 -38.63 -8.94
CA THR A 115 -4.90 -38.36 -7.50
C THR A 115 -3.96 -37.23 -7.12
N ILE A 116 -2.86 -37.04 -7.86
CA ILE A 116 -1.86 -36.01 -7.55
C ILE A 116 -2.39 -34.60 -7.78
N ALA A 117 -3.14 -34.39 -8.86
CA ALA A 117 -3.82 -33.11 -9.11
C ALA A 117 -4.93 -32.85 -8.08
N ARG A 118 -5.72 -33.88 -7.75
CA ARG A 118 -6.78 -33.82 -6.71
C ARG A 118 -6.20 -33.45 -5.35
N ASP A 119 -5.19 -34.18 -4.90
CA ASP A 119 -4.58 -34.02 -3.58
C ASP A 119 -3.98 -32.62 -3.41
N ARG A 120 -3.52 -32.01 -4.52
CA ARG A 120 -3.05 -30.62 -4.52
C ARG A 120 -4.15 -29.59 -4.38
N ILE A 121 -5.30 -29.75 -5.06
CA ILE A 121 -6.47 -28.88 -4.85
C ILE A 121 -6.89 -28.96 -3.39
N ILE A 122 -7.03 -30.17 -2.85
CA ILE A 122 -7.45 -30.40 -1.46
C ILE A 122 -6.44 -29.79 -0.49
N GLY A 123 -5.13 -30.01 -0.73
CA GLY A 123 -4.06 -29.44 0.08
C GLY A 123 -4.04 -27.90 0.10
N VAL A 124 -4.29 -27.26 -1.06
CA VAL A 124 -4.43 -25.79 -1.16
C VAL A 124 -5.66 -25.29 -0.41
N VAL A 125 -6.82 -25.95 -0.56
CA VAL A 125 -8.05 -25.56 0.15
C VAL A 125 -7.89 -25.67 1.66
N ILE A 126 -7.37 -26.80 2.15
CA ILE A 126 -7.15 -27.03 3.58
C ILE A 126 -6.09 -26.06 4.13
N GLY A 127 -4.97 -25.89 3.42
CA GLY A 127 -3.92 -24.94 3.81
C GLY A 127 -4.44 -23.51 3.89
N ASN A 128 -5.22 -23.09 2.89
CA ASN A 128 -5.86 -21.77 2.85
C ASN A 128 -6.88 -21.57 3.99
N LEU A 129 -7.67 -22.59 4.31
CA LEU A 129 -8.63 -22.52 5.41
C LEU A 129 -7.91 -22.44 6.76
N ALA A 130 -6.89 -23.27 6.97
CA ALA A 130 -6.13 -23.32 8.22
C ALA A 130 -5.43 -21.97 8.51
N ILE A 131 -4.81 -21.37 7.49
CA ILE A 131 -4.13 -20.08 7.65
C ILE A 131 -5.13 -18.92 7.79
N ALA A 132 -6.28 -18.97 7.09
CA ALA A 132 -7.36 -18.00 7.29
C ALA A 132 -7.91 -18.05 8.72
N VAL A 133 -8.18 -19.26 9.25
CA VAL A 133 -8.61 -19.45 10.65
C VAL A 133 -7.54 -18.95 11.61
N LEU A 134 -6.26 -19.23 11.35
CA LEU A 134 -5.15 -18.78 12.19
C LEU A 134 -5.05 -17.24 12.23
N PHE A 135 -5.07 -16.57 11.07
CA PHE A 135 -5.00 -15.11 11.01
C PHE A 135 -6.23 -14.43 11.61
N VAL A 136 -7.42 -15.01 11.44
CA VAL A 136 -8.65 -14.48 12.04
C VAL A 136 -8.70 -14.72 13.56
N SER A 137 -8.16 -15.83 14.06
CA SER A 137 -8.32 -16.23 15.47
C SER A 137 -7.15 -15.81 16.38
N LEU A 138 -5.91 -15.79 15.87
CA LEU A 138 -4.73 -15.52 16.70
C LEU A 138 -4.23 -14.08 16.64
N TRP A 139 -4.40 -13.37 15.50
CA TRP A 139 -3.86 -12.01 15.38
C TRP A 139 -4.54 -11.19 14.26
N PRO A 140 -5.74 -10.64 14.50
CA PRO A 140 -6.37 -9.74 13.54
C PRO A 140 -5.60 -8.40 13.48
N VAL A 141 -4.57 -8.31 12.62
CA VAL A 141 -3.98 -7.01 12.26
C VAL A 141 -4.94 -6.33 11.29
N SER A 142 -5.66 -5.32 11.77
CA SER A 142 -6.47 -4.46 10.89
C SER A 142 -5.57 -3.74 9.88
N ALA A 143 -5.92 -3.84 8.60
CA ALA A 143 -5.25 -3.12 7.54
C ALA A 143 -5.46 -1.59 7.63
N GLU A 144 -6.43 -1.13 8.43
CA GLU A 144 -6.61 0.30 8.74
C GLU A 144 -5.34 0.91 9.36
N GLY A 145 -4.67 0.16 10.25
CA GLY A 145 -3.41 0.61 10.85
C GLY A 145 -2.29 0.78 9.82
N LYS A 146 -2.28 -0.05 8.77
CA LYS A 146 -1.33 0.05 7.66
C LYS A 146 -1.63 1.24 6.76
N VAL A 147 -2.90 1.45 6.40
CA VAL A 147 -3.33 2.64 5.63
C VAL A 147 -2.91 3.92 6.34
N ARG A 148 -3.17 4.01 7.65
CA ARG A 148 -2.76 5.17 8.47
C ARG A 148 -1.25 5.35 8.52
N ALA A 149 -0.47 4.26 8.55
CA ALA A 149 0.98 4.33 8.53
C ALA A 149 1.52 4.86 7.19
N HIS A 150 1.01 4.33 6.06
CA HIS A 150 1.37 4.80 4.72
C HIS A 150 0.93 6.24 4.47
N PHE A 151 -0.28 6.62 4.90
CA PHE A 151 -0.75 8.00 4.85
C PHE A 151 0.16 8.96 5.62
N ARG A 152 0.57 8.59 6.84
CA ARG A 152 1.52 9.38 7.63
C ARG A 152 2.87 9.50 6.93
N ALA A 153 3.40 8.39 6.39
CA ALA A 153 4.66 8.39 5.65
C ALA A 153 4.59 9.26 4.39
N ALA A 154 3.45 9.30 3.70
CA ALA A 154 3.21 10.20 2.57
C ALA A 154 3.22 11.68 3.02
N LEU A 155 2.53 12.02 4.11
CA LEU A 155 2.55 13.38 4.66
C LEU A 155 3.94 13.83 5.15
N GLU A 156 4.75 12.90 5.70
CA GLU A 156 6.15 13.18 6.02
C GLU A 156 6.93 13.61 4.77
N ARG A 157 6.67 13.02 3.59
CA ARG A 157 7.30 13.44 2.34
C ARG A 157 6.85 14.83 1.89
N VAL A 158 5.60 15.21 2.11
CA VAL A 158 5.11 16.58 1.85
C VAL A 158 5.84 17.59 2.74
N ARG A 159 5.99 17.29 4.03
CA ARG A 159 6.81 18.10 4.95
C ARG A 159 8.25 18.19 4.46
N ASP A 160 8.85 17.08 4.06
CA ASP A 160 10.25 17.04 3.60
C ASP A 160 10.47 17.92 2.34
N LEU A 161 9.48 18.01 1.43
CA LEU A 161 9.54 18.95 0.29
C LEU A 161 9.55 20.42 0.72
N LEU A 162 8.79 20.75 1.76
CA LEU A 162 8.68 22.12 2.26
C LEU A 162 9.94 22.54 3.03
N GLY A 163 10.46 21.67 3.90
CA GLY A 163 11.58 21.97 4.79
C GLY A 163 12.98 21.82 4.18
N ALA A 164 13.13 21.11 3.06
CA ALA A 164 14.45 20.88 2.45
C ALA A 164 14.76 21.84 1.29
N SER A 165 15.92 22.51 1.35
CA SER A 165 16.58 23.12 0.19
C SER A 165 17.28 22.03 -0.61
N ALA A 166 16.55 21.44 -1.55
CA ALA A 166 17.03 20.28 -2.29
C ALA A 166 16.87 20.49 -3.80
N GLY A 167 17.95 20.27 -4.55
CA GLY A 167 17.94 20.40 -6.01
C GLY A 167 16.96 19.43 -6.69
N ARG A 168 16.72 19.62 -8.00
CA ARG A 168 15.71 18.87 -8.79
C ARG A 168 15.73 17.36 -8.57
N ALA A 169 16.91 16.75 -8.48
CA ALA A 169 17.06 15.31 -8.25
C ALA A 169 16.56 14.84 -6.87
N ALA A 170 16.70 15.68 -5.83
CA ALA A 170 16.20 15.35 -4.51
C ALA A 170 14.66 15.48 -4.45
N ILE A 171 14.09 16.50 -5.10
CA ILE A 171 12.64 16.64 -5.25
C ILE A 171 12.06 15.41 -5.94
N ALA A 172 12.68 14.94 -7.03
CA ALA A 172 12.26 13.73 -7.72
C ALA A 172 12.26 12.49 -6.81
N ARG A 173 13.34 12.28 -6.02
CA ARG A 173 13.41 11.15 -5.07
C ARG A 173 12.34 11.21 -3.98
N VAL A 174 12.02 12.41 -3.48
CA VAL A 174 10.95 12.60 -2.50
C VAL A 174 9.60 12.28 -3.14
N GLY A 175 9.41 12.68 -4.40
CA GLY A 175 8.23 12.34 -5.19
C GLY A 175 8.06 10.85 -5.44
N ASP A 176 9.11 10.13 -5.80
CA ASP A 176 9.06 8.66 -5.97
C ASP A 176 8.62 7.96 -4.68
N ARG A 177 9.18 8.40 -3.54
CA ARG A 177 8.79 7.88 -2.22
C ARG A 177 7.35 8.21 -1.87
N PHE A 178 6.91 9.45 -2.13
CA PHE A 178 5.51 9.85 -1.93
C PHE A 178 4.55 8.98 -2.73
N ASN A 179 4.81 8.81 -4.03
CA ASN A 179 3.99 7.98 -4.92
C ASN A 179 3.95 6.52 -4.46
N THR A 180 5.07 6.00 -3.96
CA THR A 180 5.15 4.64 -3.40
C THR A 180 4.23 4.50 -2.17
N GLU A 181 4.32 5.42 -1.21
CA GLU A 181 3.51 5.39 0.01
C GLU A 181 2.02 5.61 -0.28
N LEU A 182 1.68 6.54 -1.18
CA LEU A 182 0.30 6.80 -1.57
C LEU A 182 -0.32 5.59 -2.30
N SER A 183 0.42 4.99 -3.23
CA SER A 183 -0.03 3.78 -3.95
C SER A 183 -0.19 2.58 -3.01
N ALA A 184 0.69 2.45 -2.01
CA ALA A 184 0.58 1.43 -0.98
C ALA A 184 -0.65 1.65 -0.08
N ALA A 185 -0.94 2.91 0.29
CA ALA A 185 -2.13 3.27 1.05
C ALA A 185 -3.41 2.95 0.28
N ASP A 186 -3.50 3.33 -1.00
CA ASP A 186 -4.66 3.10 -1.86
C ASP A 186 -4.89 1.61 -2.11
N SER A 187 -3.82 0.87 -2.45
CA SER A 187 -3.89 -0.59 -2.60
C SER A 187 -4.35 -1.28 -1.31
N THR A 188 -3.91 -0.79 -0.15
CA THR A 188 -4.34 -1.33 1.15
C THR A 188 -5.79 -0.98 1.46
N LEU A 189 -6.27 0.21 1.08
CA LEU A 189 -7.68 0.60 1.20
C LEU A 189 -8.58 -0.29 0.34
N ASP A 190 -8.18 -0.59 -0.89
CA ASP A 190 -8.90 -1.53 -1.75
C ASP A 190 -9.01 -2.91 -1.11
N LEU A 191 -7.93 -3.34 -0.43
CA LEU A 191 -7.90 -4.61 0.27
C LEU A 191 -8.80 -4.66 1.52
N LEU A 192 -9.15 -3.52 2.14
CA LEU A 192 -10.13 -3.47 3.24
C LEU A 192 -11.48 -4.07 2.85
N SER A 193 -11.78 -4.11 1.55
CA SER A 193 -13.02 -4.71 1.06
C SER A 193 -13.11 -6.22 1.31
N PHE A 194 -11.97 -6.88 1.50
CA PHE A 194 -11.85 -8.31 1.77
C PHE A 194 -11.75 -8.63 3.27
N GLU A 195 -11.71 -7.63 4.15
CA GLU A 195 -11.68 -7.89 5.60
C GLU A 195 -13.01 -8.47 6.11
N PRO A 196 -12.98 -9.42 7.07
CA PRO A 196 -14.18 -9.95 7.71
C PRO A 196 -15.02 -8.83 8.33
N ARG A 197 -16.36 -8.96 8.26
CA ARG A 197 -17.32 -7.95 8.76
C ARG A 197 -17.11 -7.50 10.21
N ARG A 198 -16.46 -8.31 11.05
CA ARG A 198 -16.16 -7.96 12.45
C ARG A 198 -15.06 -6.91 12.62
N ILE A 199 -14.13 -6.81 11.67
CA ILE A 199 -12.94 -5.93 11.74
C ILE A 199 -13.02 -4.81 10.69
N ARG A 200 -13.76 -5.05 9.59
CA ARG A 200 -13.90 -4.10 8.49
C ARG A 200 -14.46 -2.74 8.96
N PRO A 201 -13.78 -1.62 8.69
CA PRO A 201 -14.28 -0.31 9.04
C PRO A 201 -15.57 0.02 8.29
N ARG A 202 -16.44 0.84 8.89
CA ARG A 202 -17.71 1.29 8.28
C ARG A 202 -17.45 1.95 6.92
N PRO A 203 -18.40 1.87 5.96
CA PRO A 203 -18.23 2.48 4.63
C PRO A 203 -17.95 3.98 4.69
N GLU A 204 -18.52 4.70 5.66
CA GLU A 204 -18.24 6.12 5.92
C GLU A 204 -16.77 6.37 6.26
N ARG A 205 -16.15 5.54 7.13
CA ARG A 205 -14.73 5.63 7.46
C ARG A 205 -13.83 5.29 6.26
N GLN A 206 -14.23 4.34 5.42
CA GLN A 206 -13.51 4.05 4.17
C GLN A 206 -13.57 5.24 3.20
N ALA A 207 -14.73 5.89 3.08
CA ALA A 207 -14.89 7.09 2.26
C ALA A 207 -14.04 8.27 2.80
N ALA A 208 -14.04 8.48 4.12
CA ALA A 208 -13.20 9.50 4.76
C ALA A 208 -11.70 9.23 4.52
N ALA A 209 -11.25 7.97 4.63
CA ALA A 209 -9.87 7.61 4.36
C ALA A 209 -9.45 7.88 2.90
N ARG A 210 -10.34 7.60 1.93
CA ARG A 210 -10.10 7.95 0.51
C ARG A 210 -10.01 9.46 0.30
N ARG A 211 -10.87 10.24 0.95
CA ARG A 211 -10.80 11.71 0.90
C ARG A 211 -9.50 12.24 1.48
N LEU A 212 -9.05 11.70 2.62
CA LEU A 212 -7.76 12.07 3.21
C LEU A 212 -6.58 11.78 2.27
N LEU A 213 -6.57 10.63 1.57
CA LEU A 213 -5.53 10.35 0.56
C LEU A 213 -5.58 11.35 -0.61
N ALA A 214 -6.77 11.68 -1.12
CA ALA A 214 -6.91 12.65 -2.20
C ALA A 214 -6.46 14.07 -1.80
N LEU A 215 -6.74 14.48 -0.56
CA LEU A 215 -6.24 15.74 0.00
C LEU A 215 -4.71 15.72 0.16
N CYS A 216 -4.14 14.60 0.59
CA CYS A 216 -2.69 14.41 0.68
C CYS A 216 -2.00 14.50 -0.69
N GLU A 217 -2.58 13.89 -1.72
CA GLU A 217 -2.12 14.02 -3.11
C GLU A 217 -2.13 15.47 -3.59
N SER A 218 -3.24 16.18 -3.33
CA SER A 218 -3.36 17.60 -3.68
C SER A 218 -2.31 18.46 -2.95
N LEU A 219 -2.10 18.22 -1.66
CA LEU A 219 -1.07 18.89 -0.86
C LEU A 219 0.34 18.63 -1.40
N TYR A 220 0.62 17.37 -1.79
CA TYR A 220 1.90 17.02 -2.39
C TYR A 220 2.14 17.76 -3.70
N LEU A 221 1.14 17.84 -4.59
CA LEU A 221 1.29 18.55 -5.87
C LEU A 221 1.61 20.04 -5.64
N THR A 222 0.89 20.69 -4.71
CA THR A 222 1.15 22.09 -4.36
C THR A 222 2.53 22.27 -3.71
N ALA A 223 2.92 21.38 -2.79
CA ALA A 223 4.26 21.42 -2.18
C ALA A 223 5.39 21.16 -3.19
N ALA A 224 5.17 20.28 -4.16
CA ALA A 224 6.12 20.00 -5.23
C ALA A 224 6.28 21.22 -6.16
N MET A 225 5.19 21.92 -6.49
CA MET A 225 5.25 23.18 -7.23
C MET A 225 6.06 24.24 -6.46
N LEU A 226 5.81 24.41 -5.16
CA LEU A 226 6.59 25.33 -4.30
C LEU A 226 8.08 24.95 -4.26
N ALA A 227 8.39 23.66 -4.14
CA ALA A 227 9.77 23.18 -4.15
C ALA A 227 10.47 23.41 -5.51
N GLN A 228 9.76 23.24 -6.63
CA GLN A 228 10.30 23.54 -7.97
C GLN A 228 10.52 25.04 -8.17
N GLN A 229 9.59 25.89 -7.72
CA GLN A 229 9.77 27.35 -7.76
C GLN A 229 10.99 27.78 -6.94
N ARG A 230 11.20 27.21 -5.74
CA ARG A 230 12.39 27.49 -4.93
C ARG A 230 13.71 27.21 -5.67
N VAL A 231 13.78 26.12 -6.44
CA VAL A 231 14.96 25.81 -7.26
C VAL A 231 15.16 26.83 -8.39
N VAL A 232 14.08 27.38 -8.93
CA VAL A 232 14.15 28.47 -9.93
C VAL A 232 14.60 29.77 -9.26
N ASP A 233 14.06 30.09 -8.08
CA ASP A 233 14.41 31.29 -7.31
C ASP A 233 15.90 31.32 -6.96
N ASP A 234 16.44 30.21 -6.45
CA ASP A 234 17.87 30.07 -6.12
C ASP A 234 18.79 30.24 -7.35
N ALA A 235 18.26 30.00 -8.56
CA ALA A 235 18.98 30.18 -9.81
C ALA A 235 18.76 31.57 -10.45
N THR A 236 17.86 32.40 -9.90
CA THR A 236 17.47 33.68 -10.48
C THR A 236 18.24 34.83 -9.82
N PRO A 237 19.23 35.44 -10.49
CA PRO A 237 20.10 36.48 -9.90
C PRO A 237 19.39 37.81 -9.60
N ALA A 238 18.13 37.97 -10.02
CA ALA A 238 17.32 39.16 -9.78
C ALA A 238 16.60 39.16 -8.43
N LEU A 239 16.53 38.03 -7.72
CA LEU A 239 15.89 37.93 -6.43
C LEU A 239 16.90 38.31 -5.32
N SER A 240 16.55 39.27 -4.47
CA SER A 240 17.38 39.61 -3.31
C SER A 240 17.41 38.44 -2.33
N ASP A 241 18.58 38.16 -1.74
CA ASP A 241 18.76 37.14 -0.70
C ASP A 241 17.73 37.29 0.45
N ALA A 242 17.37 38.53 0.80
CA ALA A 242 16.37 38.81 1.84
C ALA A 242 14.96 38.29 1.48
N VAL A 243 14.57 38.37 0.21
CA VAL A 243 13.26 37.86 -0.27
C VAL A 243 13.30 36.33 -0.34
N ALA A 244 14.40 35.76 -0.83
CA ALA A 244 14.59 34.32 -0.86
C ALA A 244 14.54 33.71 0.55
N ASP A 245 15.17 34.35 1.54
CA ASP A 245 15.14 33.92 2.94
C ASP A 245 13.74 34.03 3.55
N GLU A 246 12.97 35.06 3.20
CA GLU A 246 11.58 35.18 3.66
C GLU A 246 10.69 34.09 3.09
N LEU A 247 10.83 33.78 1.79
CA LEU A 247 10.10 32.66 1.17
C LEU A 247 10.49 31.33 1.80
N ARG A 248 11.78 31.13 2.13
CA ARG A 248 12.24 29.94 2.87
C ARG A 248 11.61 29.86 4.26
N ARG A 249 11.48 30.98 4.98
CA ARG A 249 10.76 31.04 6.27
C ARG A 249 9.28 30.70 6.13
N CYS A 250 8.62 31.20 5.10
CA CYS A 250 7.23 30.87 4.78
C CYS A 250 7.02 29.38 4.48
N ASP A 251 7.96 28.77 3.76
CA ASP A 251 7.94 27.33 3.45
C ASP A 251 8.16 26.49 4.72
N GLN A 252 9.15 26.88 5.54
CA GLN A 252 9.46 26.21 6.80
C GLN A 252 8.28 26.28 7.78
N ALA A 253 7.60 27.41 7.89
CA ALA A 253 6.43 27.55 8.76
C ALA A 253 5.32 26.53 8.41
N ARG A 254 5.12 26.24 7.12
CA ARG A 254 4.16 25.21 6.67
C ARG A 254 4.65 23.79 6.95
N ALA A 255 5.95 23.54 6.85
CA ALA A 255 6.56 22.29 7.26
C ALA A 255 6.39 22.05 8.77
N ASP A 256 6.52 23.09 9.59
CA ASP A 256 6.35 23.01 11.05
C ASP A 256 4.90 22.68 11.42
N ILE A 257 3.91 23.32 10.77
CA ILE A 257 2.49 22.99 10.99
C ILE A 257 2.18 21.52 10.62
N LEU A 258 2.75 21.01 9.51
CA LEU A 258 2.63 19.59 9.17
C LEU A 258 3.32 18.69 10.20
N THR A 259 4.43 19.13 10.78
CA THR A 259 5.14 18.39 11.83
C THR A 259 4.27 18.25 13.08
N ASP A 260 3.66 19.35 13.53
CA ASP A 260 2.72 19.33 14.66
C ASP A 260 1.54 18.38 14.42
N PHE A 261 1.02 18.36 13.19
CA PHE A 261 -0.05 17.44 12.81
C PHE A 261 0.41 15.98 12.79
N LEU A 262 1.59 15.68 12.24
CA LEU A 262 2.20 14.36 12.21
C LEU A 262 2.42 13.81 13.64
N ASP A 263 2.87 14.67 14.56
CA ASP A 263 3.05 14.34 15.97
C ASP A 263 1.72 14.10 16.68
N TRP A 264 0.71 14.94 16.43
CA TRP A 264 -0.65 14.72 16.92
C TRP A 264 -1.22 13.36 16.46
N MET A 265 -1.02 12.99 15.20
CA MET A 265 -1.43 11.69 14.67
C MET A 265 -0.69 10.52 15.34
N ARG A 266 0.60 10.71 15.67
CA ARG A 266 1.41 9.69 16.36
C ARG A 266 0.87 9.42 17.76
N VAL A 267 0.58 10.46 18.54
CA VAL A 267 0.04 10.35 19.91
C VAL A 267 -1.37 9.75 19.90
N THR A 268 -2.24 10.22 18.99
CA THR A 268 -3.59 9.67 18.85
C THR A 268 -3.57 8.19 18.44
N GLY A 269 -2.61 7.79 17.61
CA GLY A 269 -2.45 6.40 17.16
C GLY A 269 -1.94 5.44 18.24
N THR A 270 -1.19 5.92 19.24
CA THR A 270 -0.73 5.11 20.38
C THR A 270 -1.83 4.85 21.39
N ASP A 271 -2.71 5.82 21.64
CA ASP A 271 -3.81 5.68 22.60
C ASP A 271 -4.88 4.69 22.09
N ALA A 272 -5.15 4.68 20.78
CA ALA A 272 -6.03 3.69 20.16
C ALA A 272 -5.49 2.25 20.24
N ARG A 273 -4.15 2.06 20.20
CA ARG A 273 -3.52 0.75 20.37
C ARG A 273 -3.62 0.26 21.82
N ALA A 274 -3.43 1.14 22.80
CA ALA A 274 -3.56 0.82 24.23
C ALA A 274 -5.01 0.45 24.62
N ALA A 275 -6.00 1.13 24.04
CA ALA A 275 -7.42 0.82 24.23
C ALA A 275 -7.81 -0.52 23.59
N SER A 276 -7.19 -0.92 22.46
CA SER A 276 -7.46 -2.21 21.82
C SER A 276 -6.83 -3.43 22.52
N SER A 277 -5.91 -3.20 23.47
CA SER A 277 -5.26 -4.26 24.27
C SER A 277 -5.83 -4.41 25.68
N SER A 278 -6.79 -3.56 26.08
CA SER A 278 -7.42 -3.61 27.40
C SER A 278 -8.94 -3.72 27.25
N ASP A 279 -9.42 -4.96 27.10
CA ASP A 279 -10.81 -5.27 27.45
C ASP A 279 -10.93 -5.16 29.00
N ASP A 280 -11.96 -4.45 29.46
CA ASP A 280 -12.32 -4.13 30.85
C ASP A 280 -11.42 -3.14 31.65
N GLN A 281 -11.67 -1.83 31.50
CA GLN A 281 -12.12 -0.94 32.61
C GLN A 281 -12.36 0.52 32.15
N PRO A 282 -13.44 1.20 32.60
CA PRO A 282 -13.62 2.62 32.33
C PRO A 282 -12.75 3.46 33.28
N CYS A 283 -11.60 3.95 32.82
CA CYS A 283 -10.82 4.94 33.57
C CYS A 283 -11.40 6.36 33.36
N PRO A 284 -11.80 7.07 34.43
CA PRO A 284 -12.28 8.44 34.37
C PRO A 284 -11.11 9.41 34.23
N HIS A 285 -11.29 10.48 33.45
CA HIS A 285 -10.37 11.61 33.24
C HIS A 285 -9.17 11.39 32.30
N ALA A 286 -9.43 11.14 31.01
CA ALA A 286 -8.54 11.64 29.96
C ALA A 286 -8.84 13.13 29.75
N ALA A 287 -8.16 13.98 30.52
CA ALA A 287 -8.20 15.43 30.40
C ALA A 287 -8.07 15.87 28.94
N LEU A 288 -8.85 16.90 28.55
CA LEU A 288 -8.71 17.64 27.30
C LEU A 288 -7.22 17.98 27.07
N ARG A 289 -6.52 17.18 26.26
CA ARG A 289 -5.19 17.55 25.76
C ARG A 289 -5.40 18.24 24.44
N SER A 290 -5.06 19.52 24.43
CA SER A 290 -5.25 20.48 23.35
C SER A 290 -4.88 19.87 22.00
N HIS A 291 -5.89 19.77 21.13
CA HIS A 291 -5.67 19.68 19.69
C HIS A 291 -4.67 20.76 19.25
N PRO A 292 -3.90 20.56 18.17
CA PRO A 292 -3.25 21.68 17.50
C PRO A 292 -4.37 22.68 17.20
N GLN A 293 -4.38 23.79 17.92
CA GLN A 293 -5.34 24.86 17.70
C GLN A 293 -5.22 25.24 16.22
N SER A 294 -6.33 25.57 15.57
CA SER A 294 -6.31 26.29 14.28
C SER A 294 -5.76 27.73 14.45
N GLY A 295 -4.79 27.92 15.34
CA GLY A 295 -4.37 29.17 15.96
C GLY A 295 -2.91 29.55 15.72
N SER A 296 -2.11 28.73 15.02
CA SER A 296 -0.92 29.23 14.35
C SER A 296 -1.28 29.39 12.88
N ALA A 297 -1.82 30.57 12.53
CA ALA A 297 -1.95 30.95 11.14
C ALA A 297 -0.57 30.72 10.48
N ALA A 298 -0.54 30.04 9.32
CA ALA A 298 0.66 29.99 8.50
C ALA A 298 1.26 31.40 8.46
N ALA A 299 2.58 31.51 8.67
CA ALA A 299 3.27 32.81 8.71
C ALA A 299 2.72 33.69 7.57
N PRO A 300 2.15 34.87 7.88
CA PRO A 300 1.55 35.71 6.86
C PRO A 300 2.58 35.95 5.75
N PHE A 301 2.15 35.88 4.49
CA PHE A 301 2.99 36.35 3.40
C PHE A 301 3.47 37.77 3.75
N PRO A 302 4.76 38.09 3.56
CA PRO A 302 5.32 39.37 4.00
C PRO A 302 4.50 40.55 3.43
N ASP A 303 4.24 41.54 4.28
CA ASP A 303 3.57 42.78 3.86
C ASP A 303 4.40 43.44 2.74
N ARG A 304 3.75 43.79 1.62
CA ARG A 304 4.41 44.32 0.42
C ARG A 304 5.23 45.58 0.71
N SER A 305 4.90 46.28 1.80
CA SER A 305 5.61 47.45 2.32
C SER A 305 7.01 47.16 2.87
N SER A 306 7.33 45.89 3.17
CA SER A 306 8.62 45.45 3.69
C SER A 306 9.54 44.85 2.62
N LEU A 307 9.03 44.64 1.41
CA LEU A 307 9.81 44.24 0.25
C LEU A 307 10.49 45.47 -0.38
N PRO A 308 11.79 45.42 -0.73
CA PRO A 308 12.45 46.54 -1.40
C PRO A 308 11.72 46.89 -2.70
N ASP A 309 11.53 48.19 -2.97
CA ASP A 309 10.93 48.72 -4.21
C ASP A 309 11.68 48.17 -5.42
N CYS A 310 11.16 47.11 -6.03
CA CYS A 310 11.78 46.45 -7.16
C CYS A 310 10.92 46.68 -8.42
N PRO A 311 11.37 47.49 -9.39
CA PRO A 311 10.62 47.72 -10.62
C PRO A 311 10.93 46.59 -11.61
N ALA A 312 10.16 45.49 -11.55
CA ALA A 312 10.05 44.53 -12.65
C ALA A 312 8.68 43.81 -12.55
N SER A 313 7.86 43.95 -13.59
CA SER A 313 6.56 43.28 -13.72
C SER A 313 6.65 41.77 -13.47
N ASP A 314 7.79 41.16 -13.85
CA ASP A 314 8.02 39.72 -13.75
C ASP A 314 8.20 39.23 -12.31
N LEU A 315 8.85 40.03 -11.45
CA LEU A 315 9.02 39.68 -10.03
C LEU A 315 7.67 39.74 -9.29
N THR A 316 6.83 40.72 -9.63
CA THR A 316 5.50 40.85 -9.05
C THR A 316 4.61 39.66 -9.42
N HIS A 317 4.69 39.20 -10.67
CA HIS A 317 3.97 38.01 -11.13
C HIS A 317 4.42 36.73 -10.40
N LEU A 318 5.74 36.54 -10.22
CA LEU A 318 6.27 35.39 -9.47
C LEU A 318 5.79 35.35 -8.02
N LEU A 319 5.81 36.51 -7.34
CA LEU A 319 5.32 36.63 -5.97
C LEU A 319 3.80 36.41 -5.86
N ASP A 320 3.02 36.93 -6.82
CA ASP A 320 1.57 36.69 -6.88
C ASP A 320 1.24 35.21 -7.09
N GLU A 321 1.99 34.51 -7.95
CA GLU A 321 1.83 33.07 -8.17
C GLU A 321 2.16 32.27 -6.90
N ARG A 322 3.24 32.64 -6.21
CA ARG A 322 3.64 32.02 -4.94
C ARG A 322 2.59 32.22 -3.86
N GLU A 323 2.04 33.43 -3.75
CA GLU A 323 0.96 33.74 -2.82
C GLU A 323 -0.29 32.88 -3.10
N ARG A 324 -0.64 32.67 -4.37
CA ARG A 324 -1.75 31.76 -4.74
C ARG A 324 -1.48 30.32 -4.31
N LEU A 325 -0.26 29.81 -4.52
CA LEU A 325 0.12 28.46 -4.10
C LEU A 325 0.06 28.31 -2.59
N TYR A 326 0.51 29.32 -1.83
CA TYR A 326 0.40 29.34 -0.38
C TYR A 326 -1.04 29.30 0.10
N ARG A 327 -1.92 30.16 -0.44
CA ARG A 327 -3.35 30.15 -0.09
C ARG A 327 -4.01 28.81 -0.43
N ALA A 328 -3.67 28.23 -1.58
CA ALA A 328 -4.18 26.92 -1.98
C ALA A 328 -3.69 25.81 -1.02
N PHE A 329 -2.41 25.82 -0.66
CA PHE A 329 -1.84 24.87 0.30
C PHE A 329 -2.51 24.99 1.67
N ASP A 330 -2.69 26.21 2.18
CA ASP A 330 -3.28 26.46 3.49
C ASP A 330 -4.77 26.05 3.53
N ALA A 331 -5.51 26.24 2.43
CA ALA A 331 -6.88 25.76 2.29
C ALA A 331 -6.97 24.23 2.30
N LEU A 332 -6.12 23.55 1.52
CA LEU A 332 -6.04 22.08 1.50
C LEU A 332 -5.65 21.50 2.87
N LEU A 333 -4.76 22.18 3.59
CA LEU A 333 -4.36 21.80 4.95
C LEU A 333 -5.54 21.92 5.93
N ALA A 334 -6.32 23.00 5.83
CA ALA A 334 -7.52 23.18 6.65
C ALA A 334 -8.58 22.10 6.38
N ASP A 335 -8.78 21.74 5.11
CA ASP A 335 -9.68 20.64 4.71
C ASP A 335 -9.19 19.29 5.23
N LEU A 336 -7.87 19.03 5.14
CA LEU A 336 -7.26 17.82 5.70
C LEU A 336 -7.51 17.71 7.21
N PHE A 337 -7.33 18.80 7.94
CA PHE A 337 -7.57 18.83 9.39
C PHE A 337 -9.06 18.70 9.74
N ALA A 338 -9.96 19.28 8.94
CA ALA A 338 -11.39 19.09 9.10
C ALA A 338 -11.78 17.61 8.90
N GLU A 339 -11.36 17.00 7.80
CA GLU A 339 -11.68 15.60 7.51
C GLU A 339 -11.07 14.64 8.55
N ALA A 340 -9.83 14.91 9.00
CA ALA A 340 -9.17 14.12 10.05
C ALA A 340 -9.89 14.21 11.41
N ARG A 341 -10.55 15.34 11.71
CA ARG A 341 -11.41 15.48 12.90
C ARG A 341 -12.70 14.69 12.77
N HIS A 342 -13.31 14.68 11.58
CA HIS A 342 -14.55 13.94 11.32
C HIS A 342 -14.35 12.42 11.26
N ALA A 343 -13.15 11.95 10.92
CA ALA A 343 -12.86 10.53 10.76
C ALA A 343 -12.66 9.72 12.07
N ARG A 344 -12.64 10.38 13.25
CA ARG A 344 -12.58 9.70 14.57
C ARG A 344 -13.90 8.98 14.88
#